data_AF-A0A099S7R5-F1
#
_entry.id   AF-A0A099S7R5-F1
#
_cell.length_a   1.000
_cell.length_b   1.000
_cell.length_c   1.000
_cell.angle_alpha   90.00
_cell.angle_beta   90.00
_cell.angle_gamma   90.00
#
_symmetry.space_group_name_H-M   'P 1'
#
loop_
_entity.id
_entity.type
_entity.pdbx_description
1 polymer ?
#
loop_
_entity_poly.entity_id
_entity_poly.type
_entity_poly.pdbx_seq_one_letter_code
_entity_poly.pdbx_strand_id
1 'polypeptide(L)'
;MGYTALDLLDKIIYVIEKKKNICDVELEKMKNNAGIYVLIKVFMKNLDKSITFINALKKEIKKTDMEEIDFNIYDKISFSIHEFSNKMGSLNTFNTKSISKYFLDFQKDVLSLYIYIQGKIVQKQEDINTSTYMVLNTMIVQKKEQIKGLERLNEKYYQFK
;
A
#
# COMPACT_ATOMS: atom_id res chain seq x y z
N MET A 1 -18.10 20.46 3.08
CA MET A 1 -17.71 19.10 3.47
C MET A 1 -16.22 19.01 3.25
N GLY A 2 -15.44 18.97 4.31
CA GLY A 2 -13.98 18.82 4.23
C GLY A 2 -13.57 17.38 3.96
N TYR A 3 -12.27 17.18 3.71
CA TYR A 3 -11.69 15.87 3.52
C TYR A 3 -11.41 15.20 4.85
N THR A 4 -11.49 13.88 4.91
CA THR A 4 -11.32 13.09 6.13
C THR A 4 -10.35 11.93 5.92
N ALA A 5 -10.09 11.17 6.99
CA ALA A 5 -9.38 9.90 6.90
C ALA A 5 -10.00 8.94 5.86
N LEU A 6 -11.32 8.97 5.64
CA LEU A 6 -11.97 8.11 4.65
C LEU A 6 -11.52 8.40 3.23
N ASP A 7 -11.44 9.67 2.86
CA ASP A 7 -11.00 10.11 1.52
C ASP A 7 -9.54 9.70 1.26
N LEU A 8 -8.71 9.79 2.30
CA LEU A 8 -7.33 9.31 2.26
C LEU A 8 -7.24 7.80 2.07
N LEU A 9 -8.05 7.03 2.80
CA LEU A 9 -8.11 5.57 2.67
C LEU A 9 -8.57 5.16 1.26
N ASP A 10 -9.51 5.88 0.66
CA ASP A 10 -9.93 5.64 -0.72
C ASP A 10 -8.81 5.86 -1.74
N LYS A 11 -8.00 6.91 -1.57
CA LYS A 11 -6.81 7.12 -2.39
C LYS A 11 -5.78 6.01 -2.22
N ILE A 12 -5.63 5.46 -1.03
CA ILE A 12 -4.72 4.32 -0.79
C ILE A 12 -5.26 3.03 -1.42
N ILE A 13 -6.58 2.78 -1.36
CA ILE A 13 -7.20 1.65 -2.07
C ILE A 13 -6.92 1.78 -3.58
N TYR A 14 -7.10 2.96 -4.15
CA TYR A 14 -6.82 3.21 -5.57
C TYR A 14 -5.38 2.84 -5.97
N VAL A 15 -4.38 3.18 -5.14
CA VAL A 15 -2.97 2.78 -5.35
C VAL A 15 -2.82 1.26 -5.45
N ILE A 16 -3.49 0.53 -4.55
CA ILE A 16 -3.43 -0.93 -4.49
C ILE A 16 -4.15 -1.56 -5.69
N GLU A 17 -5.31 -1.04 -6.06
CA GLU A 17 -6.07 -1.50 -7.23
C GLU A 17 -5.32 -1.25 -8.53
N LYS A 18 -4.70 -0.07 -8.69
CA LYS A 18 -3.84 0.21 -9.84
C LYS A 18 -2.71 -0.81 -9.95
N LYS A 19 -2.08 -1.18 -8.83
CA LYS A 19 -1.05 -2.22 -8.82
C LYS A 19 -1.59 -3.59 -9.24
N LYS A 20 -2.78 -3.97 -8.78
CA LYS A 20 -3.43 -5.21 -9.21
C LYS A 20 -3.68 -5.23 -10.71
N ASN A 21 -4.20 -4.14 -11.28
CA ASN A 21 -4.44 -4.05 -12.72
C ASN A 21 -3.16 -4.22 -13.53
N ILE A 22 -2.03 -3.65 -13.07
CA ILE A 22 -0.72 -3.89 -13.68
C ILE A 22 -0.36 -5.39 -13.61
N CYS A 23 -0.55 -6.03 -12.45
CA CYS A 23 -0.27 -7.45 -12.28
C CYS A 23 -1.15 -8.35 -13.16
N ASP A 24 -2.43 -8.01 -13.35
CA ASP A 24 -3.34 -8.76 -14.23
C ASP A 24 -2.86 -8.73 -15.69
N VAL A 25 -2.43 -7.57 -16.18
CA VAL A 25 -1.84 -7.44 -17.53
C VAL A 25 -0.57 -8.28 -17.65
N GLU A 26 0.28 -8.30 -16.62
CA GLU A 26 1.51 -9.12 -16.64
C GLU A 26 1.22 -10.62 -16.53
N LEU A 27 0.18 -11.02 -15.80
CA LEU A 27 -0.22 -12.41 -15.65
C LEU A 27 -0.57 -13.05 -17.01
N GLU A 28 -1.27 -12.31 -17.87
CA GLU A 28 -1.59 -12.75 -19.23
C GLU A 28 -0.35 -12.96 -20.10
N LYS A 29 0.71 -12.17 -19.91
CA LYS A 29 1.99 -12.34 -20.61
C LYS A 29 2.77 -13.56 -20.12
N MET A 30 2.59 -13.92 -18.85
CA MET A 30 3.40 -14.93 -18.15
C MET A 30 2.71 -16.29 -18.00
N LYS A 31 1.57 -16.51 -18.66
CA LYS A 31 0.74 -17.73 -18.53
C LYS A 31 1.47 -19.05 -18.78
N ASN A 32 2.55 -19.03 -19.58
CA ASN A 32 3.36 -20.21 -19.87
C ASN A 32 4.46 -20.47 -18.83
N ASN A 33 4.70 -19.56 -17.88
CA ASN A 33 5.64 -19.73 -16.79
C ASN A 33 4.90 -19.94 -15.46
N ALA A 34 4.66 -21.21 -15.11
CA ALA A 34 3.87 -21.59 -13.94
C ALA A 34 4.41 -21.00 -12.62
N GLY A 35 5.73 -20.96 -12.45
CA GLY A 35 6.36 -20.42 -11.23
C GLY A 35 6.09 -18.93 -11.06
N ILE A 36 6.28 -18.14 -12.12
CA ILE A 36 6.00 -16.71 -12.12
C ILE A 36 4.50 -16.45 -11.96
N TYR A 37 3.66 -17.21 -12.68
CA TYR A 37 2.22 -17.09 -12.60
C TYR A 37 1.71 -17.25 -11.16
N VAL A 38 2.14 -18.31 -10.48
CA VAL A 38 1.79 -18.57 -9.07
C VAL A 38 2.26 -17.43 -8.18
N LEU A 39 3.49 -16.94 -8.38
CA LEU A 39 4.06 -15.87 -7.58
C LEU A 39 3.27 -14.55 -7.72
N ILE A 40 2.88 -14.18 -8.95
CA ILE A 40 2.01 -13.02 -9.21
C ILE A 40 0.64 -13.21 -8.54
N LYS A 41 0.00 -14.39 -8.65
CA LYS A 41 -1.30 -14.67 -8.00
C LYS A 41 -1.22 -14.56 -6.48
N VAL A 42 -0.16 -15.10 -5.87
CA VAL A 42 0.05 -15.00 -4.42
C VAL A 42 0.20 -13.55 -3.99
N PHE A 43 0.95 -12.74 -4.76
CA PHE A 43 1.10 -11.32 -4.50
C PHE A 43 -0.23 -10.56 -4.62
N MET A 44 -1.00 -10.79 -5.68
CA MET A 44 -2.33 -10.19 -5.85
C MET A 44 -3.27 -10.53 -4.68
N LYS A 45 -3.26 -11.78 -4.21
CA LYS A 45 -4.02 -12.19 -3.03
C LYS A 45 -3.60 -11.43 -1.75
N ASN A 46 -2.33 -11.04 -1.64
CA ASN A 46 -1.86 -10.18 -0.54
C ASN A 46 -2.39 -8.74 -0.68
N LEU A 47 -2.48 -8.21 -1.91
CA LEU A 47 -3.11 -6.92 -2.18
C LEU A 47 -4.61 -6.94 -1.83
N ASP A 48 -5.32 -8.02 -2.15
CA ASP A 48 -6.74 -8.19 -1.77
C ASP A 48 -6.95 -8.18 -0.25
N LYS A 49 -6.06 -8.86 0.48
CA LYS A 49 -6.08 -8.82 1.96
C LYS A 49 -5.85 -7.40 2.48
N SER A 50 -4.97 -6.62 1.84
CA SER A 50 -4.74 -5.22 2.20
C SER A 50 -5.98 -4.36 1.97
N ILE A 51 -6.66 -4.49 0.83
CA ILE A 51 -7.93 -3.80 0.55
C ILE A 51 -9.00 -4.21 1.57
N THR A 52 -9.11 -5.50 1.88
CA THR A 52 -10.08 -6.02 2.87
C THR A 52 -9.85 -5.41 4.25
N PHE A 53 -8.59 -5.37 4.70
CA PHE A 53 -8.20 -4.74 5.95
C PHE A 53 -8.57 -3.25 5.97
N ILE A 54 -8.23 -2.50 4.91
CA ILE A 54 -8.55 -1.07 4.85
C ILE A 54 -10.06 -0.85 4.86
N ASN A 55 -10.84 -1.67 4.15
CA ASN A 55 -12.30 -1.58 4.17
C ASN A 55 -12.90 -1.90 5.53
N ALA A 56 -12.32 -2.81 6.30
CA ALA A 56 -12.72 -3.05 7.69
C ALA A 56 -12.43 -1.81 8.55
N LEU A 57 -11.23 -1.23 8.43
CA LEU A 57 -10.85 -0.02 9.15
C LEU A 57 -11.76 1.17 8.81
N LYS A 58 -12.13 1.35 7.54
CA LYS A 58 -13.12 2.35 7.11
C LYS A 58 -14.47 2.19 7.83
N LYS A 59 -14.93 0.95 8.02
CA LYS A 59 -16.20 0.67 8.73
C LYS A 59 -16.11 0.98 10.22
N GLU A 60 -14.94 0.80 10.82
CA GLU A 60 -14.71 1.11 12.23
C GLU A 60 -14.73 2.62 12.46
N ILE A 61 -13.96 3.39 11.67
CA ILE A 61 -13.86 4.84 11.86
C ILE A 61 -15.12 5.60 11.43
N LYS A 62 -15.97 5.04 10.56
CA LYS A 62 -17.29 5.62 10.25
C LYS A 62 -18.22 5.71 11.45
N LYS A 63 -17.93 4.99 12.54
CA LYS A 63 -18.74 4.99 13.78
C LYS A 63 -18.35 6.12 14.73
N THR A 64 -17.31 6.88 14.41
CA THR A 64 -16.78 7.97 15.22
C THR A 64 -16.85 9.28 14.44
N ASP A 65 -16.98 10.40 15.15
CA ASP A 65 -16.80 11.71 14.54
C ASP A 65 -15.35 11.83 14.04
N MET A 66 -15.20 12.24 12.79
CA MET A 66 -13.89 12.37 12.13
C MET A 66 -13.55 13.84 11.93
N GLU A 67 -12.33 14.19 12.30
CA GLU A 67 -11.79 15.52 12.05
C GLU A 67 -11.57 15.73 10.55
N GLU A 68 -11.83 16.96 10.11
CA GLU A 68 -11.47 17.37 8.77
C GLU A 68 -9.94 17.58 8.67
N ILE A 69 -9.36 17.07 7.58
CA ILE A 69 -7.99 17.33 7.20
C ILE A 69 -7.94 18.70 6.52
N ASP A 70 -6.99 19.55 6.94
CA ASP A 70 -6.73 20.83 6.27
C ASP A 70 -6.58 20.64 4.75
N PHE A 71 -7.26 21.50 3.99
CA PHE A 71 -7.32 21.41 2.54
C PHE A 71 -5.92 21.41 1.88
N ASN A 72 -5.02 22.28 2.34
CA ASN A 72 -3.68 22.39 1.74
C ASN A 72 -2.82 21.16 2.07
N ILE A 73 -3.01 20.58 3.26
CA ILE A 73 -2.35 19.33 3.63
C ILE A 73 -2.88 18.19 2.77
N TYR A 74 -4.21 18.07 2.65
CA TYR A 74 -4.84 17.04 1.85
C TYR A 74 -4.43 17.11 0.37
N ASP A 75 -4.39 18.31 -0.22
CA ASP A 75 -4.01 18.49 -1.62
C ASP A 75 -2.57 18.01 -1.88
N LYS A 76 -1.62 18.38 -1.01
CA LYS A 76 -0.22 17.91 -1.10
C LYS A 76 -0.09 16.39 -0.95
N ILE A 77 -0.86 15.81 -0.03
CA ILE A 77 -0.92 14.34 0.14
C ILE A 77 -1.49 13.69 -1.11
N SER A 78 -2.61 14.21 -1.62
CA SER A 78 -3.28 13.73 -2.82
C SER A 78 -2.35 13.77 -4.04
N PHE A 79 -1.63 14.87 -4.24
CA PHE A 79 -0.62 15.00 -5.27
C PHE A 79 0.49 13.95 -5.13
N SER A 80 1.01 13.77 -3.92
CA SER A 80 2.08 12.78 -3.63
C SER A 80 1.62 11.35 -3.92
N ILE A 81 0.38 11.00 -3.55
CA ILE A 81 -0.23 9.71 -3.87
C ILE A 81 -0.37 9.54 -5.38
N HIS A 82 -0.81 10.59 -6.08
CA HIS A 82 -0.96 10.56 -7.53
C HIS A 82 0.38 10.35 -8.25
N GLU A 83 1.42 11.08 -7.86
CA GLU A 83 2.78 10.88 -8.38
C GLU A 83 3.29 9.47 -8.14
N PHE A 84 3.13 8.95 -6.92
CA PHE A 84 3.49 7.58 -6.58
C PHE A 84 2.77 6.58 -7.49
N SER A 85 1.46 6.76 -7.66
CA SER A 85 0.63 5.92 -8.52
C SER A 85 1.12 5.91 -9.97
N ASN A 86 1.57 7.05 -10.49
CA ASN A 86 2.00 7.19 -11.88
C ASN A 86 3.38 6.60 -12.14
N LYS A 87 4.23 6.50 -11.11
CA LYS A 87 5.56 5.89 -11.19
C LYS A 87 5.53 4.36 -11.10
N MET A 88 4.36 3.74 -10.83
CA MET A 88 4.24 2.29 -10.83
C MET A 88 4.47 1.69 -12.22
N GLY A 89 5.62 1.03 -12.40
CA GLY A 89 6.00 0.37 -13.65
C GLY A 89 5.49 -1.06 -13.78
N SER A 90 5.70 -1.64 -14.97
CA SER A 90 5.51 -3.07 -15.27
C SER A 90 6.60 -3.96 -14.65
N LEU A 91 6.40 -5.27 -14.73
CA LEU A 91 7.44 -6.26 -14.44
C LEU A 91 8.42 -6.31 -15.63
N ASN A 92 9.68 -5.95 -15.40
CA ASN A 92 10.71 -5.94 -16.46
C ASN A 92 11.61 -7.19 -16.41
N THR A 93 11.24 -8.23 -15.64
CA THR A 93 12.08 -9.41 -15.41
C THR A 93 11.28 -10.71 -15.42
N PHE A 94 11.87 -11.77 -15.95
CA PHE A 94 11.25 -13.10 -16.12
C PHE A 94 11.84 -14.17 -15.19
N ASN A 95 12.38 -13.77 -14.04
CA ASN A 95 12.89 -14.71 -13.03
C ASN A 95 12.15 -14.50 -11.71
N THR A 96 11.75 -15.60 -11.07
CA THR A 96 11.01 -15.65 -9.81
C THR A 96 11.70 -14.86 -8.70
N LYS A 97 13.04 -14.92 -8.57
CA LYS A 97 13.79 -14.14 -7.58
C LYS A 97 13.63 -12.63 -7.76
N SER A 98 13.79 -12.15 -9.01
CA SER A 98 13.68 -10.72 -9.34
C SER A 98 12.24 -10.21 -9.15
N ILE A 99 11.25 -11.01 -9.51
CA ILE A 99 9.83 -10.67 -9.30
C ILE A 99 9.49 -10.64 -7.81
N SER A 100 9.98 -11.61 -7.03
CA SER A 100 9.75 -11.62 -5.58
C SER A 100 10.38 -10.40 -4.90
N LYS A 101 11.59 -10.00 -5.33
CA LYS A 101 12.23 -8.77 -4.86
C LYS A 101 11.41 -7.54 -5.24
N TYR A 102 10.99 -7.43 -6.49
CA TYR A 102 10.17 -6.33 -6.98
C TYR A 102 8.86 -6.16 -6.17
N PHE A 103 8.21 -7.26 -5.80
CA PHE A 103 7.02 -7.22 -4.95
C PHE A 103 7.31 -6.79 -3.53
N LEU A 104 8.43 -7.22 -2.95
CA LEU A 104 8.87 -6.76 -1.64
C LEU A 104 9.19 -5.27 -1.66
N ASP A 105 9.93 -4.81 -2.66
CA ASP A 105 10.31 -3.40 -2.83
C ASP A 105 9.05 -2.52 -2.97
N PHE A 106 8.08 -2.95 -3.77
CA PHE A 106 6.78 -2.25 -3.84
C PHE A 106 6.09 -2.12 -2.48
N GLN A 107 6.08 -3.17 -1.65
CA GLN A 107 5.47 -3.09 -0.32
C GLN A 107 6.20 -2.11 0.59
N LYS A 108 7.54 -2.04 0.49
CA LYS A 108 8.38 -1.07 1.22
C LYS A 108 8.15 0.36 0.74
N ASP A 109 7.96 0.56 -0.55
CA ASP A 109 7.61 1.86 -1.13
C ASP A 109 6.24 2.34 -0.65
N VAL A 110 5.26 1.44 -0.58
CA VAL A 110 3.93 1.74 0.01
C VAL A 110 4.04 2.07 1.50
N LEU A 111 4.87 1.36 2.27
CA LEU A 111 5.12 1.71 3.67
C LEU A 111 5.73 3.11 3.81
N SER A 112 6.69 3.44 2.95
CA SER A 112 7.34 4.76 2.92
C SER A 112 6.32 5.86 2.61
N LEU A 113 5.40 5.60 1.67
CA LEU A 113 4.28 6.51 1.37
C LEU A 113 3.40 6.73 2.61
N TYR A 114 3.04 5.68 3.36
CA TYR A 114 2.22 5.83 4.57
C TYR A 114 2.90 6.66 5.64
N ILE A 115 4.20 6.42 5.88
CA ILE A 115 5.00 7.19 6.85
C ILE A 115 5.10 8.65 6.40
N TYR A 116 5.35 8.89 5.11
CA TYR A 116 5.41 10.23 4.55
C TYR A 116 4.09 10.98 4.76
N ILE A 117 2.96 10.36 4.43
CA ILE A 117 1.63 10.94 4.61
C ILE A 117 1.38 11.26 6.09
N GLN A 118 1.68 10.32 7.00
CA GLN A 118 1.52 10.54 8.44
C GLN A 118 2.35 11.74 8.91
N GLY A 119 3.60 11.86 8.45
CA GLY A 119 4.46 13.00 8.76
C GLY A 119 3.96 14.34 8.20
N LYS A 120 3.16 14.33 7.12
CA LYS A 120 2.51 15.55 6.61
C LYS A 120 1.27 15.94 7.41
N ILE A 121 0.61 14.99 8.06
CA ILE A 121 -0.56 15.29 8.90
C ILE A 121 -0.15 15.93 10.22
N VAL A 122 1.00 15.54 10.78
CA VAL A 122 1.50 16.11 12.04
C VAL A 122 2.11 17.49 11.79
N GLN A 123 1.33 18.56 12.03
CA GLN A 123 1.77 19.95 12.02
C GLN A 123 2.05 20.47 13.43
N LYS A 124 1.33 19.94 14.43
CA LYS A 124 1.45 20.26 15.86
C LYS A 124 1.33 18.99 16.70
N GLN A 125 1.67 19.10 17.98
CA GLN A 125 1.74 17.93 18.87
C GLN A 125 0.38 17.25 19.04
N GLU A 126 -0.71 18.01 19.00
CA GLU A 126 -2.06 17.50 19.19
C GLU A 126 -2.52 16.61 18.02
N ASP A 127 -1.92 16.76 16.83
CA ASP A 127 -2.33 16.03 15.63
C ASP A 127 -2.08 14.52 15.74
N ILE A 128 -1.20 14.08 16.65
CA ILE A 128 -0.95 12.66 16.92
C ILE A 128 -2.17 11.95 17.53
N ASN A 129 -3.12 12.73 18.07
CA ASN A 129 -4.35 12.21 18.68
C ASN A 129 -5.53 12.23 17.70
N THR A 130 -5.34 12.69 16.46
CA THR A 130 -6.41 12.74 15.47
C THR A 130 -6.75 11.35 14.94
N SER A 131 -8.01 11.14 14.53
CA SER A 131 -8.43 9.88 13.90
C SER A 131 -7.57 9.52 12.69
N THR A 132 -7.20 10.53 11.87
CA THR A 132 -6.39 10.30 10.67
C THR A 132 -4.98 9.80 11.01
N TYR A 133 -4.34 10.36 12.04
CA TYR A 133 -3.05 9.88 12.50
C TYR A 133 -3.14 8.43 13.01
N MET A 134 -4.13 8.11 13.84
CA MET A 134 -4.33 6.77 14.40
C MET A 134 -4.59 5.72 13.31
N VAL A 135 -5.38 6.08 12.30
CA VAL A 135 -5.64 5.24 11.11
C VAL A 135 -4.34 4.95 10.36
N LEU A 136 -3.55 5.98 10.05
CA LEU A 136 -2.27 5.80 9.36
C LEU A 136 -1.28 4.98 10.18
N ASN A 137 -1.23 5.19 11.50
CA ASN A 137 -0.38 4.39 12.38
C ASN A 137 -0.77 2.90 12.32
N THR A 138 -2.08 2.62 12.39
CA THR A 138 -2.62 1.26 12.27
C THR A 138 -2.23 0.61 10.93
N MET A 139 -2.32 1.36 9.83
CA MET A 139 -1.86 0.89 8.52
C MET A 139 -0.36 0.64 8.45
N ILE A 140 0.46 1.52 9.05
CA ILE A 140 1.92 1.40 9.10
C ILE A 140 2.33 0.14 9.86
N VAL A 141 1.71 -0.11 11.03
CA VAL A 141 1.97 -1.32 11.83
C VAL A 141 1.61 -2.57 11.02
N GLN A 142 0.41 -2.62 10.46
CA GLN A 142 -0.05 -3.76 9.65
C GLN A 142 0.87 -4.02 8.43
N LYS A 143 1.32 -2.96 7.76
CA LYS A 143 2.20 -3.06 6.59
C LYS A 143 3.60 -3.55 6.97
N LYS A 144 4.16 -3.10 8.10
CA LYS A 144 5.45 -3.59 8.63
C LYS A 144 5.40 -5.09 8.91
N GLU A 145 4.31 -5.59 9.48
CA GLU A 145 4.14 -7.02 9.72
C GLU A 145 4.07 -7.84 8.43
N GLN A 146 3.34 -7.34 7.43
CA GLN A 146 3.27 -7.97 6.10
C GLN A 146 4.65 -8.05 5.43
N ILE A 147 5.42 -6.95 5.48
CA ILE A 147 6.78 -6.90 4.92
C ILE A 147 7.70 -7.90 5.63
N LYS A 148 7.70 -7.93 6.97
CA LYS A 148 8.49 -8.91 7.74
C LYS A 148 8.12 -10.36 7.41
N GLY A 149 6.87 -10.63 7.05
CA GLY A 149 6.45 -11.95 6.58
C GLY A 149 7.03 -12.29 5.20
N LEU A 150 7.01 -11.34 4.27
CA LEU A 150 7.57 -11.50 2.92
C LEU A 150 9.10 -11.61 2.93
N GLU A 151 9.79 -10.84 3.77
CA GLU A 151 11.25 -10.91 3.92
C GLU A 151 11.69 -12.31 4.38
N ARG A 152 11.04 -12.84 5.42
CA ARG A 152 11.31 -14.20 5.91
C ARG A 152 11.08 -15.28 4.85
N LEU A 153 10.03 -15.13 4.02
CA LEU A 153 9.80 -16.03 2.90
C LEU A 153 10.91 -15.91 1.85
N ASN A 154 11.29 -14.70 1.49
CA ASN A 154 12.33 -14.44 0.49
C ASN A 154 13.70 -14.95 0.92
N GLU A 155 14.08 -14.76 2.19
CA GLU A 155 15.32 -15.30 2.75
C GLU A 155 15.36 -16.83 2.68
N LYS A 156 14.25 -17.49 3.04
CA LYS A 156 14.13 -18.95 3.03
C LYS A 156 14.28 -19.55 1.64
N TYR A 157 13.73 -18.91 0.61
CA TYR A 157 13.66 -19.48 -0.74
C TYR A 157 14.71 -18.94 -1.72
N TYR A 158 15.28 -17.76 -1.50
CA TYR A 158 16.08 -17.08 -2.52
C TYR A 158 17.47 -16.59 -2.08
N GLN A 159 17.90 -16.92 -0.85
CA GLN A 159 19.19 -16.51 -0.23
C GLN A 159 19.91 -15.39 -0.99
N PHE A 160 19.66 -14.14 -0.61
CA PHE A 160 20.42 -13.00 -1.12
C PHE A 160 21.83 -13.06 -0.50
N LYS A 161 22.72 -13.86 -1.10
CA LYS A 161 24.17 -13.65 -1.01
C LYS A 161 24.56 -12.53 -1.96
#